data_AF-A0A7Y4WDX8-F1
#
_entry.id   AF-A0A7Y4WDX8-F1
#
_cell.length_a   1.000
_cell.length_b   1.000
_cell.length_c   1.000
_cell.angle_alpha   90.00
_cell.angle_beta   90.00
_cell.angle_gamma   90.00
#
_symmetry.space_group_name_H-M   'P 1'
#
loop_
_entity.id
_entity.type
_entity.pdbx_description
1 polymer ?
#
loop_
_entity_poly.entity_id
_entity_poly.type
_entity_poly.pdbx_seq_one_letter_code
_entity_poly.pdbx_strand_id
1 'polypeptide(L)'
;MSTPGAVAQDDDTLSSAPSSQAKQIAAMAGQIAALREELSHVTRRESELRAVLERETELDANLDRLTKVMRKSNMVERITESIEAAPMRLDPFPYTVIDDVLPQSLYDALLLGIPPVELFEHKPLGKQHLDLPFDLAPMFSRRIWRYMCWDVVPKMIAPALIAKFREPLDDWIKANWPDIDPRSVDLHGSGGRIMLRRRGYRIRPHRDPKWSFITCILQLARPGDSETWGTQMLAVEDDQEAKNTAPYWIDEKKCRVVEDVAFRQNRLLVFLNSVGAHSAHIPPDAEPATLQRYIYQFRVGPPVEAMNRLKSLLPEDRLPLWAGKMVADY
;
A
#
# COMPACT_ATOMS: atom_id res chain seq x y z
N MET A 1 -22.90 -80.36 -37.10
CA MET A 1 -23.71 -79.23 -37.60
C MET A 1 -23.12 -77.99 -36.97
N SER A 2 -22.27 -77.30 -37.73
CA SER A 2 -21.35 -76.28 -37.21
C SER A 2 -21.27 -75.10 -38.17
N THR A 3 -20.92 -73.93 -37.59
CA THR A 3 -20.65 -72.58 -38.15
C THR A 3 -21.88 -71.69 -38.42
N PRO A 4 -21.75 -70.34 -38.50
CA PRO A 4 -20.83 -69.35 -37.86
C PRO A 4 -21.67 -68.16 -37.25
N GLY A 5 -21.17 -67.11 -36.59
CA GLY A 5 -20.00 -66.30 -36.87
C GLY A 5 -19.91 -65.14 -35.86
N ALA A 6 -18.70 -64.94 -35.32
CA ALA A 6 -18.34 -63.80 -34.50
C ALA A 6 -17.87 -62.67 -35.42
N VAL A 7 -18.53 -61.51 -35.34
CA VAL A 7 -18.08 -60.27 -35.99
C VAL A 7 -17.18 -59.55 -35.00
N ALA A 8 -15.87 -59.57 -35.26
CA ALA A 8 -14.92 -58.67 -34.64
C ALA A 8 -15.12 -57.27 -35.25
N GLN A 9 -15.46 -56.29 -34.41
CA GLN A 9 -15.37 -54.88 -34.79
C GLN A 9 -13.92 -54.43 -34.58
N ASP A 10 -13.18 -54.35 -35.68
CA ASP A 10 -11.94 -53.57 -35.78
C ASP A 10 -12.32 -52.08 -35.68
N ASP A 11 -12.24 -51.52 -34.48
CA ASP A 11 -12.33 -50.07 -34.23
C ASP A 11 -10.91 -49.47 -34.36
N ASP A 12 -10.24 -49.79 -35.47
CA ASP A 12 -8.85 -49.49 -35.72
C ASP A 12 -8.70 -48.18 -36.54
N THR A 13 -8.06 -47.21 -35.89
CA THR A 13 -7.17 -46.20 -36.49
C THR A 13 -7.70 -45.26 -37.59
N LEU A 14 -8.73 -44.48 -37.27
CA LEU A 14 -8.85 -43.10 -37.82
C LEU A 14 -8.24 -42.08 -36.85
N SER A 15 -6.95 -42.28 -36.52
CA SER A 15 -6.12 -41.24 -35.91
C SER A 15 -5.79 -40.19 -36.98
N SER A 16 -6.77 -39.34 -37.31
CA SER A 16 -6.58 -38.22 -38.22
C SER A 16 -5.60 -37.23 -37.59
N ALA A 17 -4.34 -37.29 -38.02
CA ALA A 17 -3.37 -36.24 -37.72
C ALA A 17 -4.01 -34.88 -38.07
N PRO A 18 -4.04 -33.90 -37.15
CA PRO A 18 -4.62 -32.59 -37.46
C PRO A 18 -3.96 -32.06 -38.72
N SER A 19 -4.79 -31.70 -39.72
CA SER A 19 -4.33 -31.25 -41.02
C SER A 19 -3.34 -30.10 -40.84
N SER A 20 -2.34 -30.00 -41.73
CA SER A 20 -1.33 -28.93 -41.71
C SER A 20 -1.96 -27.53 -41.60
N GLN A 21 -3.15 -27.35 -42.18
CA GLN A 21 -3.96 -26.13 -42.09
C GLN A 21 -4.43 -25.82 -40.65
N ALA A 22 -4.89 -26.82 -39.89
CA ALA A 22 -5.32 -26.61 -38.50
C ALA A 22 -4.16 -26.11 -37.62
N LYS A 23 -2.95 -26.66 -37.83
CA LYS A 23 -1.73 -26.19 -37.14
C LYS A 23 -1.37 -24.76 -37.52
N GLN A 24 -1.49 -24.40 -38.80
CA GLN A 24 -1.22 -23.06 -39.29
C GLN A 24 -2.22 -22.03 -38.72
N ILE A 25 -3.51 -22.37 -38.68
CA ILE A 25 -4.55 -21.52 -38.07
C ILE A 25 -4.27 -21.30 -36.58
N ALA A 26 -3.93 -22.36 -35.83
CA ALA A 26 -3.60 -22.25 -34.42
C ALA A 26 -2.35 -21.36 -34.19
N ALA A 27 -1.31 -21.51 -35.03
CA ALA A 27 -0.12 -20.67 -34.96
C ALA A 27 -0.42 -19.20 -35.25
N MET A 28 -1.19 -18.90 -36.30
CA MET A 28 -1.63 -17.53 -36.61
C MET A 28 -2.50 -16.93 -35.51
N ALA A 29 -3.41 -17.72 -34.93
CA ALA A 29 -4.22 -17.27 -33.80
C ALA A 29 -3.36 -16.91 -32.59
N GLY A 30 -2.33 -17.70 -32.30
CA GLY A 30 -1.34 -17.39 -31.26
C GLY A 30 -0.56 -16.10 -31.55
N GLN A 31 -0.13 -15.88 -32.79
CA GLN A 31 0.55 -14.64 -33.20
C GLN A 31 -0.37 -13.41 -33.08
N ILE A 32 -1.63 -13.52 -33.49
CA ILE A 32 -2.61 -12.44 -33.36
C ILE A 32 -2.86 -12.12 -31.88
N ALA A 33 -2.95 -13.13 -31.01
CA ALA A 33 -3.12 -12.92 -29.57
C ALA A 33 -1.91 -12.19 -28.97
N ALA A 34 -0.68 -12.61 -29.30
CA ALA A 34 0.55 -11.98 -28.85
C ALA A 34 0.66 -10.52 -29.33
N LEU A 35 0.38 -10.25 -30.61
CA LEU A 35 0.39 -8.88 -31.15
C LEU A 35 -0.67 -7.98 -30.51
N ARG A 36 -1.85 -8.53 -30.16
CA ARG A 36 -2.88 -7.77 -29.43
C ARG A 36 -2.43 -7.40 -28.03
N GLU A 37 -1.75 -8.32 -27.34
CA GLU A 37 -1.17 -8.06 -26.03
C GLU A 37 -0.07 -6.99 -26.11
N GLU A 38 0.83 -7.10 -27.09
CA GLU A 38 1.88 -6.11 -27.33
C GLU A 38 1.31 -4.72 -27.68
N LEU A 39 0.33 -4.66 -28.59
CA LEU A 39 -0.33 -3.41 -28.95
C LEU A 39 -1.04 -2.78 -27.75
N SER A 40 -1.70 -3.60 -26.92
CA SER A 40 -2.33 -3.13 -25.67
C SER A 40 -1.28 -2.58 -24.71
N HIS A 41 -0.12 -3.22 -24.59
CA HIS A 41 0.98 -2.76 -23.76
C HIS A 41 1.54 -1.42 -24.25
N VAL A 42 1.82 -1.28 -25.55
CA VAL A 42 2.34 -0.05 -26.15
C VAL A 42 1.34 1.09 -26.06
N THR A 43 0.07 0.84 -26.37
CA THR A 43 -1.00 1.86 -26.30
C THR A 43 -1.15 2.40 -24.88
N ARG A 44 -1.11 1.52 -23.88
CA ARG A 44 -1.11 1.92 -22.47
C ARG A 44 0.11 2.80 -22.16
N ARG A 45 1.30 2.36 -22.56
CA ARG A 45 2.54 3.09 -22.25
C ARG A 45 2.57 4.47 -22.90
N GLU A 46 2.06 4.59 -24.12
CA GLU A 46 1.91 5.85 -24.82
C GLU A 46 0.96 6.79 -24.07
N SER A 47 -0.21 6.30 -23.64
CA SER A 47 -1.15 7.06 -22.82
C SER A 47 -0.53 7.57 -21.52
N GLU A 48 0.19 6.70 -20.78
CA GLU A 48 0.91 7.07 -19.56
C GLU A 48 1.93 8.19 -19.82
N LEU A 49 2.74 8.08 -20.88
CA LEU A 49 3.76 9.07 -21.21
C LEU A 49 3.14 10.41 -21.63
N ARG A 50 2.07 10.36 -22.42
CA ARG A 50 1.34 11.56 -22.83
C ARG A 50 0.76 12.29 -21.62
N ALA A 51 0.09 11.57 -20.72
CA ALA A 51 -0.47 12.14 -19.50
C ALA A 51 0.62 12.76 -18.59
N VAL A 52 1.81 12.15 -18.52
CA VAL A 52 2.96 12.71 -17.80
C VAL A 52 3.47 13.99 -18.47
N LEU A 53 3.58 14.05 -19.80
CA LEU A 53 4.05 15.23 -20.53
C LEU A 53 3.06 16.41 -20.45
N GLU A 54 1.77 16.13 -20.57
CA GLU A 54 0.70 17.12 -20.39
C GLU A 54 0.77 17.71 -18.99
N ARG A 55 0.83 16.84 -17.97
CA ARG A 55 0.91 17.27 -16.57
C ARG A 55 2.22 17.99 -16.24
N GLU A 56 3.35 17.61 -16.85
CA GLU A 56 4.62 18.32 -16.72
C GLU A 56 4.47 19.78 -17.16
N THR A 57 3.86 19.99 -18.33
CA THR A 57 3.65 21.32 -18.90
C THR A 57 2.77 22.19 -18.01
N GLU A 58 1.70 21.61 -17.44
CA GLU A 58 0.83 22.30 -16.49
C GLU A 58 1.54 22.71 -15.18
N LEU A 59 2.49 21.90 -14.72
CA LEU A 59 3.14 22.06 -13.42
C LEU A 59 4.45 22.85 -13.49
N ASP A 60 5.01 23.10 -14.67
CA ASP A 60 6.31 23.76 -14.85
C ASP A 60 6.38 25.12 -14.12
N ALA A 61 5.33 25.94 -14.26
CA ALA A 61 5.23 27.24 -13.60
C ALA A 61 5.21 27.17 -12.06
N ASN A 62 5.00 25.99 -11.46
CA ASN A 62 4.95 25.80 -10.02
C ASN A 62 6.29 25.36 -9.40
N LEU A 63 7.32 25.08 -10.19
CA LEU A 63 8.61 24.55 -9.68
C LEU A 63 9.34 25.52 -8.74
N ASP A 64 9.29 26.83 -9.02
CA ASP A 64 9.88 27.85 -8.16
C ASP A 64 9.13 27.97 -6.83
N ARG A 65 7.79 27.89 -6.88
CA ARG A 65 6.95 27.88 -5.68
C ARG A 65 7.24 26.64 -4.84
N LEU A 66 7.38 25.47 -5.45
CA LEU A 66 7.73 24.23 -4.77
C LEU A 66 9.06 24.37 -4.02
N THR A 67 10.07 24.96 -4.67
CA THR A 67 11.39 25.21 -4.04
C THR A 67 11.25 26.09 -2.79
N LYS A 68 10.41 27.11 -2.83
CA LYS A 68 10.12 27.95 -1.65
C LYS A 68 9.41 27.18 -0.53
N VAL A 69 8.46 26.32 -0.88
CA VAL A 69 7.74 25.47 0.09
C VAL A 69 8.70 24.53 0.83
N MET A 70 9.60 23.85 0.10
CA MET A 70 10.55 22.89 0.69
C MET A 70 11.66 23.55 1.54
N ARG A 71 11.85 24.87 1.42
CA ARG A 71 12.88 25.63 2.16
C ARG A 71 12.37 26.30 3.44
N LYS A 72 11.09 26.11 3.80
CA LYS A 72 10.53 26.71 5.02
C LYS A 72 11.20 26.12 6.27
N SER A 73 11.71 26.99 7.14
CA SER A 73 12.56 26.61 8.28
C SER A 73 11.81 26.04 9.49
N ASN A 74 10.51 26.27 9.62
CA ASN A 74 9.70 25.84 10.78
C ASN A 74 8.94 24.52 10.57
N MET A 75 9.32 23.73 9.58
CA MET A 75 8.58 22.52 9.20
C MET A 75 8.66 21.43 10.28
N VAL A 76 9.85 21.22 10.85
CA VAL A 76 10.10 20.19 11.87
C VAL A 76 9.28 20.46 13.12
N GLU A 77 9.40 21.68 13.67
CA GLU A 77 8.68 22.12 14.87
C GLU A 77 7.18 21.91 14.73
N ARG A 78 6.58 22.42 13.64
CA ARG A 78 5.14 22.30 13.42
C ARG A 78 4.65 20.87 13.27
N ILE A 79 5.40 20.02 12.55
CA ILE A 79 5.04 18.60 12.37
C ILE A 79 5.10 17.88 13.73
N THR A 80 6.17 18.12 14.50
CA THR A 80 6.35 17.53 15.83
C THR A 80 5.23 17.97 16.77
N GLU A 81 4.91 19.27 16.84
CA GLU A 81 3.81 19.80 17.65
C GLU A 81 2.47 19.16 17.31
N SER A 82 2.11 19.06 16.01
CA SER A 82 0.87 18.40 15.58
C SER A 82 0.83 16.93 16.02
N ILE A 83 1.94 16.21 15.90
CA ILE A 83 2.05 14.80 16.31
C ILE A 83 1.92 14.67 17.83
N GLU A 84 2.66 15.47 18.60
CA GLU A 84 2.65 15.44 20.07
C GLU A 84 1.26 15.75 20.63
N ALA A 85 0.58 16.76 20.08
CA ALA A 85 -0.74 17.20 20.53
C ALA A 85 -1.87 16.17 20.29
N ALA A 86 -1.74 15.28 19.30
CA ALA A 86 -2.80 14.32 18.98
C ALA A 86 -3.00 13.27 20.10
N PRO A 87 -4.24 12.92 20.49
CA PRO A 87 -4.46 11.96 21.56
C PRO A 87 -4.14 10.52 21.10
N MET A 88 -3.32 9.81 21.91
CA MET A 88 -3.11 8.37 21.75
C MET A 88 -4.33 7.61 22.29
N ARG A 89 -4.85 6.69 21.49
CA ARG A 89 -5.87 5.71 21.90
C ARG A 89 -5.19 4.36 22.06
N LEU A 90 -5.55 3.62 23.11
CA LEU A 90 -4.92 2.34 23.44
C LEU A 90 -5.85 1.13 23.23
N ASP A 91 -7.16 1.37 23.14
CA ASP A 91 -8.19 0.36 22.88
C ASP A 91 -8.77 0.56 21.46
N PRO A 92 -8.89 -0.50 20.62
CA PRO A 92 -8.54 -1.90 20.89
C PRO A 92 -7.03 -2.21 20.79
N PHE A 93 -6.25 -1.23 20.34
CA PHE A 93 -4.79 -1.27 20.28
C PHE A 93 -4.25 0.17 20.21
N PRO A 94 -2.92 0.38 20.31
CA PRO A 94 -2.32 1.71 20.18
C PRO A 94 -2.49 2.32 18.77
N TYR A 95 -3.22 3.44 18.67
CA TYR A 95 -3.34 4.26 17.47
C TYR A 95 -3.60 5.74 17.76
N THR A 96 -3.35 6.60 16.79
CA THR A 96 -3.67 8.02 16.84
C THR A 96 -4.15 8.53 15.48
N VAL A 97 -4.99 9.56 15.53
CA VAL A 97 -5.44 10.33 14.36
C VAL A 97 -4.93 11.75 14.54
N ILE A 98 -4.07 12.18 13.64
CA ILE A 98 -3.42 13.50 13.68
C ILE A 98 -4.01 14.34 12.56
N ASP A 99 -4.68 15.42 12.94
CA ASP A 99 -5.19 16.42 11.99
C ASP A 99 -4.11 17.48 11.73
N ASP A 100 -4.17 18.08 10.54
CA ASP A 100 -3.25 19.15 10.10
C ASP A 100 -1.77 18.83 10.33
N VAL A 101 -1.38 17.59 10.01
CA VAL A 101 -0.03 17.09 10.33
C VAL A 101 1.06 17.85 9.57
N LEU A 102 0.81 18.25 8.32
CA LEU A 102 1.75 19.02 7.50
C LEU A 102 1.41 20.51 7.52
N PRO A 103 2.38 21.42 7.32
CA PRO A 103 2.06 22.78 6.93
C PRO A 103 1.20 22.78 5.66
N GLN A 104 0.10 23.53 5.63
CA GLN A 104 -0.87 23.50 4.53
C GLN A 104 -0.22 23.65 3.15
N SER A 105 0.76 24.56 3.00
CA SER A 105 1.45 24.76 1.72
C SER A 105 2.23 23.54 1.22
N LEU A 106 2.71 22.69 2.13
CA LEU A 106 3.34 21.42 1.78
C LEU A 106 2.29 20.39 1.37
N TYR A 107 1.18 20.31 2.11
CA TYR A 107 0.06 19.44 1.77
C TYR A 107 -0.52 19.76 0.39
N ASP A 108 -0.78 21.04 0.10
CA ASP A 108 -1.25 21.49 -1.21
C ASP A 108 -0.28 21.10 -2.34
N ALA A 109 1.03 21.20 -2.09
CA ALA A 109 2.06 20.79 -3.05
C ALA A 109 2.05 19.27 -3.26
N LEU A 110 1.82 18.46 -2.22
CA LEU A 110 1.67 17.01 -2.36
C LEU A 110 0.45 16.64 -3.19
N LEU A 111 -0.70 17.27 -2.93
CA LEU A 111 -1.92 17.06 -3.73
C LEU A 111 -1.69 17.40 -5.20
N LEU A 112 -1.04 18.54 -5.47
CA LEU A 112 -0.72 18.96 -6.83
C LEU A 112 0.23 17.99 -7.53
N GLY A 113 1.15 17.41 -6.76
CA GLY A 113 2.15 16.44 -7.20
C GLY A 113 1.66 15.00 -7.28
N ILE A 114 0.39 14.68 -7.02
CA ILE A 114 -0.15 13.34 -7.28
C ILE A 114 0.00 13.03 -8.79
N PRO A 115 0.57 11.87 -9.17
CA PRO A 115 0.75 11.53 -10.58
C PRO A 115 -0.58 11.39 -11.35
N PRO A 116 -0.55 11.51 -12.69
CA PRO A 116 -1.71 11.23 -13.53
C PRO A 116 -2.30 9.85 -13.27
N VAL A 117 -3.62 9.74 -13.48
CA VAL A 117 -4.37 8.56 -13.06
C VAL A 117 -4.06 7.33 -13.90
N GLU A 118 -3.66 7.54 -15.15
CA GLU A 118 -3.24 6.57 -16.16
C GLU A 118 -2.13 5.64 -15.63
N LEU A 119 -1.25 6.17 -14.77
CA LEU A 119 -0.18 5.40 -14.13
C LEU A 119 -0.70 4.35 -13.13
N PHE A 120 -1.96 4.44 -12.70
CA PHE A 120 -2.59 3.50 -11.77
C PHE A 120 -3.50 2.48 -12.47
N GLU A 121 -4.13 2.85 -13.59
CA GLU A 121 -5.32 2.15 -14.12
C GLU A 121 -5.05 0.73 -14.60
N HIS A 122 -3.81 0.43 -14.96
CA HIS A 122 -3.44 -0.89 -15.46
C HIS A 122 -3.39 -1.97 -14.38
N LYS A 123 -3.45 -1.57 -13.10
CA LYS A 123 -3.49 -2.48 -11.96
C LYS A 123 -4.95 -2.79 -11.58
N PRO A 124 -5.25 -4.01 -11.12
CA PRO A 124 -6.57 -4.34 -10.56
C PRO A 124 -6.95 -3.37 -9.43
N LEU A 125 -8.25 -3.10 -9.23
CA LEU A 125 -8.76 -2.08 -8.29
C LEU A 125 -8.14 -2.14 -6.87
N GLY A 126 -7.88 -3.33 -6.32
CA GLY A 126 -7.25 -3.50 -5.00
C GLY A 126 -5.72 -3.30 -4.96
N LYS A 127 -5.09 -3.10 -6.12
CA LYS A 127 -3.64 -3.02 -6.32
C LYS A 127 -3.21 -1.75 -7.05
N GLN A 128 -4.09 -0.77 -7.23
CA GLN A 128 -3.76 0.51 -7.84
C GLN A 128 -2.90 1.34 -6.89
N HIS A 129 -1.58 1.20 -7.00
CA HIS A 129 -0.60 1.97 -6.24
C HIS A 129 0.65 2.26 -7.07
N LEU A 130 1.40 3.27 -6.65
CA LEU A 130 2.71 3.63 -7.17
C LEU A 130 3.69 3.71 -6.00
N ASP A 131 4.78 2.99 -6.09
CA ASP A 131 5.84 3.01 -5.08
C ASP A 131 6.66 4.30 -5.20
N LEU A 132 7.22 4.75 -4.09
CA LEU A 132 8.04 5.95 -4.02
C LEU A 132 9.51 5.60 -3.75
N PRO A 133 10.46 6.37 -4.34
CA PRO A 133 10.26 7.46 -5.28
C PRO A 133 9.79 6.97 -6.67
N PHE A 134 9.08 7.82 -7.42
CA PHE A 134 8.61 7.44 -8.75
C PHE A 134 9.74 7.31 -9.78
N ASP A 135 9.71 6.21 -10.54
CA ASP A 135 10.51 6.07 -11.76
C ASP A 135 9.95 6.95 -12.89
N LEU A 136 8.62 6.94 -13.06
CA LEU A 136 7.91 7.74 -14.05
C LEU A 136 6.85 8.62 -13.38
N ALA A 137 7.05 9.94 -13.43
CA ALA A 137 6.08 10.97 -13.08
C ALA A 137 6.60 12.34 -13.56
N PRO A 138 5.74 13.38 -13.58
CA PRO A 138 6.18 14.77 -13.79
C PRO A 138 7.32 15.15 -12.83
N MET A 139 8.24 16.03 -13.23
CA MET A 139 9.35 16.52 -12.43
C MET A 139 8.87 17.21 -11.15
N PHE A 140 7.78 17.96 -11.19
CA PHE A 140 7.16 18.51 -9.99
C PHE A 140 6.81 17.39 -9.00
N SER A 141 6.09 16.37 -9.46
CA SER A 141 5.70 15.19 -8.67
C SER A 141 6.92 14.47 -8.11
N ARG A 142 7.92 14.16 -8.96
CA ARG A 142 9.15 13.49 -8.51
C ARG A 142 9.88 14.30 -7.43
N ARG A 143 9.98 15.62 -7.57
CA ARG A 143 10.66 16.48 -6.58
C ARG A 143 9.94 16.50 -5.24
N ILE A 144 8.64 16.76 -5.21
CA ILE A 144 7.90 16.87 -3.95
C ILE A 144 7.82 15.53 -3.22
N TRP A 145 7.57 14.43 -3.94
CA TRP A 145 7.45 13.12 -3.31
C TRP A 145 8.81 12.56 -2.88
N ARG A 146 9.88 12.86 -3.61
CA ARG A 146 11.25 12.58 -3.14
C ARG A 146 11.57 13.32 -1.85
N TYR A 147 11.23 14.61 -1.75
CA TYR A 147 11.38 15.38 -0.52
C TYR A 147 10.55 14.78 0.63
N MET A 148 9.32 14.33 0.34
CA MET A 148 8.49 13.63 1.33
C MET A 148 9.20 12.36 1.85
N CYS A 149 9.71 11.51 0.96
CA CYS A 149 10.31 10.21 1.33
C CYS A 149 11.70 10.31 1.95
N TRP A 150 12.50 11.32 1.59
CA TRP A 150 13.91 11.40 2.02
C TRP A 150 14.18 12.46 3.08
N ASP A 151 13.28 13.43 3.25
CA ASP A 151 13.42 14.48 4.24
C ASP A 151 12.26 14.47 5.23
N VAL A 152 11.02 14.64 4.78
CA VAL A 152 9.88 14.85 5.69
C VAL A 152 9.58 13.60 6.52
N VAL A 153 9.43 12.44 5.90
CA VAL A 153 9.15 11.19 6.61
C VAL A 153 10.30 10.79 7.53
N PRO A 154 11.54 10.55 7.03
CA PRO A 154 12.60 10.01 7.88
C PRO A 154 13.17 11.00 8.89
N LYS A 155 13.17 12.31 8.60
CA LYS A 155 13.81 13.31 9.48
C LYS A 155 12.84 14.09 10.36
N MET A 156 11.53 14.06 10.06
CA MET A 156 10.53 14.86 10.78
C MET A 156 9.42 13.98 11.36
N ILE A 157 8.67 13.27 10.51
CA ILE A 157 7.49 12.51 10.96
C ILE A 157 7.91 11.25 11.75
N ALA A 158 8.80 10.42 11.21
CA ALA A 158 9.16 9.16 11.84
C ALA A 158 9.76 9.36 13.25
N PRO A 159 10.74 10.27 13.48
CA PRO A 159 11.25 10.51 14.83
C PRO A 159 10.17 10.95 15.83
N ALA A 160 9.27 11.85 15.43
CA ALA A 160 8.17 12.32 16.27
C ALA A 160 7.16 11.19 16.58
N LEU A 161 6.82 10.35 15.60
CA LEU A 161 5.96 9.19 15.82
C LEU A 161 6.63 8.13 16.70
N ILE A 162 7.91 7.87 16.51
CA ILE A 162 8.71 6.95 17.32
C ILE A 162 8.76 7.41 18.78
N ALA A 163 8.86 8.72 19.03
CA ALA A 163 8.75 9.29 20.37
C ALA A 163 7.34 9.13 20.94
N LYS A 164 6.30 9.43 20.14
CA LYS A 164 4.89 9.33 20.55
C LYS A 164 4.45 7.90 20.89
N PHE A 165 4.92 6.91 20.12
CA PHE A 165 4.60 5.49 20.30
C PHE A 165 5.59 4.77 21.22
N ARG A 166 6.48 5.50 21.91
CA ARG A 166 7.60 4.91 22.64
C ARG A 166 7.19 3.81 23.61
N GLU A 167 6.24 4.10 24.50
CA GLU A 167 5.79 3.14 25.50
C GLU A 167 5.14 1.90 24.85
N PRO A 168 4.12 2.02 23.96
CA PRO A 168 3.57 0.88 23.23
C PRO A 168 4.60 0.05 22.44
N LEU A 169 5.59 0.71 21.83
CA LEU A 169 6.67 0.03 21.09
C LEU A 169 7.58 -0.74 22.04
N ASP A 170 7.99 -0.12 23.16
CA ASP A 170 8.89 -0.74 24.12
C ASP A 170 8.24 -1.99 24.72
N ASP A 171 6.95 -1.94 25.03
CA ASP A 171 6.18 -3.10 25.53
C ASP A 171 6.06 -4.21 24.48
N TRP A 172 5.72 -3.85 23.25
CA TRP A 172 5.59 -4.82 22.16
C TRP A 172 6.94 -5.45 21.79
N ILE A 173 8.04 -4.69 21.79
CA ILE A 173 9.39 -5.21 21.54
C ILE A 173 9.79 -6.16 22.67
N LYS A 174 9.62 -5.80 23.95
CA LYS A 174 9.93 -6.69 25.09
C LYS A 174 9.15 -8.00 25.04
N ALA A 175 7.89 -7.95 24.61
CA ALA A 175 7.05 -9.14 24.49
C ALA A 175 7.56 -10.13 23.41
N ASN A 176 8.23 -9.63 22.36
CA ASN A 176 8.77 -10.45 21.28
C ASN A 176 10.26 -10.81 21.46
N TRP A 177 11.03 -9.91 22.10
CA TRP A 177 12.47 -10.01 22.33
C TRP A 177 12.83 -9.58 23.75
N PRO A 178 12.61 -10.43 24.76
CA PRO A 178 12.77 -10.06 26.17
C PRO A 178 14.21 -9.67 26.56
N ASP A 179 15.21 -10.17 25.83
CA ASP A 179 16.64 -9.93 26.09
C ASP A 179 17.20 -8.70 25.36
N ILE A 180 16.37 -7.99 24.59
CA ILE A 180 16.77 -6.80 23.84
C ILE A 180 16.27 -5.55 24.56
N ASP A 181 17.15 -4.58 24.80
CA ASP A 181 16.71 -3.23 25.17
C ASP A 181 15.91 -2.63 24.00
N PRO A 182 14.60 -2.35 24.13
CA PRO A 182 13.82 -1.82 23.02
C PRO A 182 14.34 -0.51 22.45
N ARG A 183 15.04 0.29 23.26
CA ARG A 183 15.63 1.56 22.83
C ARG A 183 16.87 1.38 21.96
N SER A 184 17.45 0.18 21.95
CA SER A 184 18.56 -0.17 21.06
C SER A 184 18.10 -0.53 19.64
N VAL A 185 16.79 -0.70 19.42
CA VAL A 185 16.25 -0.99 18.09
C VAL A 185 16.15 0.31 17.31
N ASP A 186 17.03 0.44 16.31
CA ASP A 186 16.98 1.55 15.37
C ASP A 186 15.73 1.43 14.47
N LEU A 187 14.97 2.52 14.37
CA LEU A 187 13.70 2.59 13.63
C LEU A 187 13.74 3.77 12.66
N HIS A 188 13.30 3.53 11.44
CA HIS A 188 13.26 4.54 10.38
C HIS A 188 11.95 4.45 9.58
N GLY A 189 11.60 5.52 8.88
CA GLY A 189 10.47 5.55 7.97
C GLY A 189 10.84 5.04 6.58
N SER A 190 9.98 4.22 5.98
CA SER A 190 10.10 3.76 4.59
C SER A 190 9.70 4.85 3.58
N GLY A 191 10.13 4.73 2.32
CA GLY A 191 9.65 5.59 1.23
C GLY A 191 8.13 5.52 1.01
N GLY A 192 7.53 4.33 1.16
CA GLY A 192 6.08 4.13 1.06
C GLY A 192 5.53 4.17 -0.37
N ARG A 193 4.22 4.35 -0.49
CA ARG A 193 3.49 4.30 -1.77
C ARG A 193 2.24 5.16 -1.77
N ILE A 194 1.85 5.67 -2.94
CA ILE A 194 0.54 6.29 -3.15
C ILE A 194 -0.42 5.23 -3.64
N MET A 195 -1.59 5.13 -3.00
CA MET A 195 -2.65 4.22 -3.42
C MET A 195 -3.84 5.02 -3.95
N LEU A 196 -4.45 4.54 -5.02
CA LEU A 196 -5.71 5.02 -5.57
C LEU A 196 -6.84 4.05 -5.18
N ARG A 197 -7.85 4.57 -4.48
CA ARG A 197 -9.08 3.85 -4.13
C ARG A 197 -10.24 4.46 -4.92
N ARG A 198 -11.05 3.62 -5.56
CA ARG A 198 -12.23 3.99 -6.37
C ARG A 198 -13.47 3.26 -5.88
N ARG A 199 -14.63 3.52 -6.48
CA ARG A 199 -15.87 2.76 -6.26
C ARG A 199 -15.61 1.25 -6.32
N GLY A 200 -16.18 0.50 -5.39
CA GLY A 200 -15.97 -0.95 -5.27
C GLY A 200 -14.62 -1.35 -4.68
N TYR A 201 -13.75 -0.41 -4.30
CA TYR A 201 -12.53 -0.73 -3.56
C TYR A 201 -12.88 -1.40 -2.23
N ARG A 202 -12.29 -2.56 -1.98
CA ARG A 202 -12.43 -3.27 -0.72
C ARG A 202 -11.11 -3.88 -0.31
N ILE A 203 -10.68 -3.57 0.90
CA ILE A 203 -9.66 -4.31 1.62
C ILE A 203 -10.30 -4.91 2.86
N ARG A 204 -10.30 -6.25 2.95
CA ARG A 204 -10.90 -6.99 4.06
C ARG A 204 -10.17 -6.66 5.37
N PRO A 205 -10.80 -6.91 6.52
CA PRO A 205 -10.12 -6.87 7.82
C PRO A 205 -8.78 -7.59 7.79
N HIS A 206 -7.72 -6.88 8.16
CA HIS A 206 -6.38 -7.43 8.20
C HIS A 206 -5.47 -6.67 9.16
N ARG A 207 -4.31 -7.26 9.41
CA ARG A 207 -3.14 -6.59 9.98
C ARG A 207 -2.07 -6.45 8.93
N ASP A 208 -1.36 -5.33 9.00
CA ASP A 208 -0.17 -5.13 8.21
C ASP A 208 0.97 -6.09 8.62
N PRO A 209 1.98 -6.27 7.74
CA PRO A 209 3.16 -7.08 8.02
C PRO A 209 3.85 -6.73 9.35
N LYS A 210 4.25 -7.76 10.12
CA LYS A 210 4.88 -7.57 11.44
C LYS A 210 6.22 -6.82 11.41
N TRP A 211 6.93 -6.89 10.29
CA TRP A 211 8.26 -6.29 10.18
C TRP A 211 8.24 -4.76 10.12
N SER A 212 7.12 -4.17 9.72
CA SER A 212 6.85 -2.75 9.87
C SER A 212 6.17 -2.54 11.20
N PHE A 213 6.83 -1.99 12.21
CA PHE A 213 6.26 -1.88 13.56
C PHE A 213 5.06 -0.92 13.61
N ILE A 214 5.07 0.14 12.80
CA ILE A 214 4.00 1.12 12.73
C ILE A 214 3.59 1.31 11.26
N THR A 215 2.28 1.39 11.00
CA THR A 215 1.74 1.86 9.71
C THR A 215 1.24 3.29 9.85
N CYS A 216 1.51 4.07 8.82
CA CYS A 216 1.09 5.46 8.69
C CYS A 216 0.31 5.63 7.38
N ILE A 217 -0.88 6.24 7.44
CA ILE A 217 -1.75 6.51 6.29
C ILE A 217 -2.12 8.00 6.28
N LEU A 218 -1.50 8.76 5.38
CA LEU A 218 -1.84 10.15 5.13
C LEU A 218 -2.96 10.22 4.09
N GLN A 219 -4.08 10.81 4.48
CA GLN A 219 -5.22 11.04 3.61
C GLN A 219 -4.93 12.22 2.66
N LEU A 220 -5.01 11.98 1.35
CA LEU A 220 -4.76 12.98 0.31
C LEU A 220 -6.10 13.47 -0.29
N ALA A 221 -7.03 13.86 0.58
CA ALA A 221 -8.32 14.41 0.17
C ALA A 221 -8.13 15.77 -0.53
N ARG A 222 -8.90 16.00 -1.59
CA ARG A 222 -8.97 17.28 -2.30
C ARG A 222 -10.05 18.17 -1.67
N PRO A 223 -9.99 19.50 -1.89
CA PRO A 223 -11.10 20.37 -1.57
C PRO A 223 -12.41 19.88 -2.19
N GLY A 224 -13.44 19.67 -1.36
CA GLY A 224 -14.76 19.19 -1.77
C GLY A 224 -14.92 17.66 -1.80
N ASP A 225 -13.87 16.87 -1.57
CA ASP A 225 -14.02 15.42 -1.42
C ASP A 225 -14.90 15.08 -0.22
N SER A 226 -15.73 14.04 -0.36
CA SER A 226 -16.51 13.52 0.76
C SER A 226 -15.61 12.94 1.84
N GLU A 227 -15.96 13.16 3.11
CA GLU A 227 -15.26 12.62 4.26
C GLU A 227 -15.62 11.17 4.61
N THR A 228 -16.64 10.59 3.96
CA THR A 228 -17.14 9.20 4.19
C THR A 228 -16.08 8.13 3.86
N TRP A 229 -16.35 6.83 4.02
CA TRP A 229 -15.52 5.70 3.51
C TRP A 229 -14.01 5.77 3.82
N GLY A 230 -13.70 6.11 5.07
CA GLY A 230 -12.34 6.25 5.56
C GLY A 230 -11.59 4.93 5.74
N THR A 231 -10.71 4.89 6.73
CA THR A 231 -10.12 3.64 7.22
C THR A 231 -10.82 3.24 8.52
N GLN A 232 -11.28 2.00 8.57
CA GLN A 232 -12.00 1.47 9.73
C GLN A 232 -11.01 0.77 10.67
N MET A 233 -11.01 1.17 11.93
CA MET A 233 -10.28 0.53 13.02
C MET A 233 -11.17 -0.52 13.67
N LEU A 234 -10.66 -1.72 13.90
CA LEU A 234 -11.45 -2.88 14.26
C LEU A 234 -10.99 -3.48 15.60
N ALA A 235 -11.94 -3.79 16.48
CA ALA A 235 -11.74 -4.76 17.55
C ALA A 235 -11.99 -6.16 16.99
N VAL A 236 -11.20 -7.14 17.44
CA VAL A 236 -11.28 -8.54 16.96
C VAL A 236 -11.66 -9.44 18.13
N GLU A 237 -12.73 -10.23 17.96
CA GLU A 237 -13.14 -11.25 18.91
C GLU A 237 -12.20 -12.47 18.83
N ASP A 238 -11.84 -13.02 19.99
CA ASP A 238 -10.85 -14.10 20.13
C ASP A 238 -9.55 -13.81 19.36
N ASP A 239 -9.00 -12.62 19.62
CA ASP A 239 -7.87 -12.10 18.87
C ASP A 239 -6.65 -13.01 18.96
N GLN A 240 -6.08 -13.37 17.81
CA GLN A 240 -4.93 -14.25 17.70
C GLN A 240 -3.77 -13.52 17.03
N GLU A 241 -2.57 -13.82 17.51
CA GLU A 241 -1.36 -13.30 16.89
C GLU A 241 -1.24 -13.76 15.42
N ALA A 242 -0.80 -12.86 14.55
CA ALA A 242 -0.55 -13.18 13.15
C ALA A 242 0.50 -14.31 13.02
N LYS A 243 0.24 -15.27 12.12
CA LYS A 243 1.05 -16.51 12.02
C LYS A 243 2.34 -16.37 11.21
N ASN A 244 2.56 -15.23 10.56
CA ASN A 244 3.75 -14.99 9.73
C ASN A 244 3.96 -13.47 9.50
N THR A 245 4.97 -13.16 8.70
CA THR A 245 5.34 -11.78 8.35
C THR A 245 4.52 -11.15 7.22
N ALA A 246 3.62 -11.88 6.55
CA ALA A 246 2.73 -11.33 5.54
C ALA A 246 1.50 -10.67 6.19
N PRO A 247 0.70 -9.88 5.43
CA PRO A 247 -0.56 -9.37 5.95
C PRO A 247 -1.46 -10.50 6.46
N TYR A 248 -1.96 -10.34 7.68
CA TYR A 248 -2.82 -11.34 8.33
C TYR A 248 -4.28 -10.97 8.13
N TRP A 249 -4.99 -11.72 7.28
CA TRP A 249 -6.40 -11.51 7.00
C TRP A 249 -7.27 -12.12 8.09
N ILE A 250 -8.25 -11.35 8.57
CA ILE A 250 -9.13 -11.71 9.68
C ILE A 250 -10.53 -11.98 9.14
N ASP A 251 -11.26 -12.91 9.76
CA ASP A 251 -12.67 -13.13 9.45
C ASP A 251 -13.48 -11.89 9.85
N GLU A 252 -14.17 -11.29 8.89
CA GLU A 252 -14.98 -10.10 9.09
C GLU A 252 -16.08 -10.30 10.13
N LYS A 253 -16.57 -11.53 10.31
CA LYS A 253 -17.57 -11.84 11.35
C LYS A 253 -17.05 -11.69 12.77
N LYS A 254 -15.74 -11.75 12.97
CA LYS A 254 -15.08 -11.53 14.27
C LYS A 254 -14.72 -10.07 14.51
N CYS A 255 -14.95 -9.19 13.53
CA CYS A 255 -14.52 -7.82 13.60
C CYS A 255 -15.69 -6.91 13.95
N ARG A 256 -15.46 -6.02 14.92
CA ARG A 256 -16.36 -4.91 15.24
C ARG A 256 -15.66 -3.59 14.94
N VAL A 257 -16.29 -2.74 14.13
CA VAL A 257 -15.78 -1.38 13.88
C VAL A 257 -15.81 -0.60 15.20
N VAL A 258 -14.65 -0.07 15.59
CA VAL A 258 -14.50 0.81 16.76
C VAL A 258 -14.47 2.27 16.33
N GLU A 259 -13.79 2.58 15.23
CA GLU A 259 -13.71 3.94 14.70
C GLU A 259 -13.67 3.89 13.16
N ASP A 260 -14.42 4.78 12.50
CA ASP A 260 -14.29 5.04 11.07
C ASP A 260 -13.54 6.37 10.88
N VAL A 261 -12.25 6.28 10.55
CA VAL A 261 -11.36 7.44 10.44
C VAL A 261 -11.62 8.13 9.12
N ALA A 262 -12.38 9.23 9.18
CA ALA A 262 -12.84 9.99 8.03
C ALA A 262 -11.72 10.39 7.04
N PHE A 263 -12.05 10.38 5.74
CA PHE A 263 -11.16 10.78 4.64
C PHE A 263 -11.06 12.31 4.55
N ARG A 264 -10.25 12.92 5.41
CA ARG A 264 -10.08 14.37 5.51
C ARG A 264 -8.75 14.85 4.95
N GLN A 265 -8.70 16.13 4.63
CA GLN A 265 -7.44 16.77 4.24
C GLN A 265 -6.43 16.69 5.38
N ASN A 266 -5.17 16.47 5.01
CA ASN A 266 -4.01 16.61 5.90
C ASN A 266 -4.11 15.78 7.20
N ARG A 267 -4.84 14.66 7.14
CA ARG A 267 -5.06 13.74 8.25
C ARG A 267 -4.14 12.54 8.13
N LEU A 268 -3.38 12.27 9.19
CA LEU A 268 -2.54 11.09 9.32
C LEU A 268 -3.12 10.13 10.34
N LEU A 269 -3.47 8.93 9.89
CA LEU A 269 -3.78 7.79 10.75
C LEU A 269 -2.49 7.01 11.01
N VAL A 270 -2.19 6.73 12.28
CA VAL A 270 -1.01 5.97 12.69
C VAL A 270 -1.42 4.90 13.69
N PHE A 271 -0.95 3.67 13.50
CA PHE A 271 -1.23 2.58 14.42
C PHE A 271 -0.08 1.58 14.51
N LEU A 272 -0.01 0.89 15.66
CA LEU A 272 0.93 -0.20 15.88
C LEU A 272 0.49 -1.43 15.06
N ASN A 273 1.39 -1.93 14.22
CA ASN A 273 1.15 -3.12 13.41
C ASN A 273 1.23 -4.39 14.26
N SER A 274 0.95 -5.55 13.65
CA SER A 274 0.85 -6.86 14.33
C SER A 274 -0.33 -7.01 15.29
N VAL A 275 -0.85 -5.92 15.86
CA VAL A 275 -2.07 -5.87 16.68
C VAL A 275 -3.17 -5.07 15.99
N GLY A 276 -2.80 -4.02 15.23
CA GLY A 276 -3.74 -3.11 14.58
C GLY A 276 -4.56 -3.71 13.45
N ALA A 277 -5.77 -4.19 13.77
CA ALA A 277 -6.73 -4.68 12.78
C ALA A 277 -7.49 -3.51 12.14
N HIS A 278 -7.53 -3.49 10.80
CA HIS A 278 -8.19 -2.44 10.05
C HIS A 278 -8.76 -2.91 8.71
N SER A 279 -9.67 -2.13 8.14
CA SER A 279 -10.26 -2.34 6.82
C SER A 279 -10.54 -1.01 6.11
N ALA A 280 -10.90 -1.09 4.83
CA ALA A 280 -11.47 0.04 4.11
C ALA A 280 -12.39 -0.47 3.00
N HIS A 281 -13.52 0.20 2.82
CA HIS A 281 -14.53 -0.18 1.84
C HIS A 281 -15.18 1.06 1.24
N ILE A 282 -15.14 1.15 -0.08
CA ILE A 282 -15.89 2.13 -0.86
C ILE A 282 -16.98 1.35 -1.61
N PRO A 283 -18.27 1.61 -1.33
CA PRO A 283 -19.37 0.93 -2.01
C PRO A 283 -19.27 1.04 -3.54
N PRO A 284 -19.75 0.03 -4.29
CA PRO A 284 -19.76 0.08 -5.75
C PRO A 284 -20.68 1.17 -6.29
N ASP A 285 -21.69 1.59 -5.54
CA ASP A 285 -22.64 2.66 -5.84
C ASP A 285 -22.27 4.02 -5.23
N ALA A 286 -21.06 4.16 -4.67
CA ALA A 286 -20.59 5.44 -4.14
C ALA A 286 -20.55 6.53 -5.23
N GLU A 287 -21.05 7.72 -4.89
CA GLU A 287 -21.01 8.90 -5.78
C GLU A 287 -19.86 9.86 -5.42
N PRO A 288 -19.30 10.59 -6.40
CA PRO A 288 -19.64 10.55 -7.83
C PRO A 288 -19.11 9.28 -8.52
N ALA A 289 -19.62 8.95 -9.70
CA ALA A 289 -19.09 7.84 -10.50
C ALA A 289 -17.58 7.90 -10.77
N THR A 290 -17.03 9.12 -10.77
CA THR A 290 -15.61 9.44 -10.96
C THR A 290 -14.82 9.50 -9.65
N LEU A 291 -15.38 9.01 -8.52
CA LEU A 291 -14.75 9.07 -7.21
C LEU A 291 -13.33 8.48 -7.25
N GLN A 292 -12.37 9.30 -6.86
CA GLN A 292 -10.96 8.96 -6.71
C GLN A 292 -10.50 9.37 -5.32
N ARG A 293 -9.86 8.46 -4.61
CA ARG A 293 -9.28 8.74 -3.30
C ARG A 293 -7.84 8.31 -3.26
N TYR A 294 -6.98 9.27 -2.97
CA TYR A 294 -5.57 9.04 -2.85
C TYR A 294 -5.19 8.94 -1.38
N ILE A 295 -4.35 7.98 -1.05
CA ILE A 295 -3.68 7.92 0.24
C ILE A 295 -2.19 7.73 0.02
N TYR A 296 -1.39 8.28 0.91
CA TYR A 296 0.02 7.94 1.02
C TYR A 296 0.22 7.02 2.22
N GLN A 297 0.65 5.79 1.96
CA GLN A 297 0.96 4.82 3.00
C GLN A 297 2.47 4.66 3.12
N PHE A 298 3.00 4.81 4.33
CA PHE A 298 4.38 4.46 4.66
C PHE A 298 4.42 3.73 6.00
N ARG A 299 5.57 3.18 6.33
CA ARG A 299 5.78 2.37 7.53
C ARG A 299 6.97 2.91 8.31
N VAL A 300 6.97 2.63 9.61
CA VAL A 300 8.15 2.80 10.46
C VAL A 300 8.54 1.44 11.01
N GLY A 301 9.81 1.10 10.90
CA GLY A 301 10.35 -0.19 11.34
C GLY A 301 11.88 -0.19 11.32
N PRO A 302 12.51 -1.28 11.77
CA PRO A 302 13.95 -1.41 11.68
C PRO A 302 14.40 -1.73 10.26
N PRO A 303 15.64 -1.41 9.88
CA PRO A 303 16.20 -1.79 8.58
C PRO A 303 16.25 -3.30 8.41
N VAL A 304 16.34 -3.77 7.16
CA VAL A 304 16.28 -5.19 6.81
C VAL A 304 17.34 -6.00 7.56
N GLU A 305 18.55 -5.45 7.69
CA GLU A 305 19.67 -6.06 8.41
C GLU A 305 19.38 -6.18 9.90
N ALA A 306 18.85 -5.12 10.52
CA ALA A 306 18.46 -5.13 11.93
C ALA A 306 17.29 -6.10 12.17
N MET A 307 16.32 -6.16 11.27
CA MET A 307 15.21 -7.11 11.35
C MET A 307 15.69 -8.56 11.22
N ASN A 308 16.65 -8.85 10.33
CA ASN A 308 17.27 -10.18 10.24
C ASN A 308 17.99 -10.54 11.55
N ARG A 309 18.69 -9.59 12.17
CA ARG A 309 19.31 -9.79 13.49
C ARG A 309 18.26 -10.05 14.56
N LEU A 310 17.19 -9.25 14.62
CA LEU A 310 16.07 -9.47 15.54
C LEU A 310 15.47 -10.87 15.37
N LYS A 311 15.25 -11.32 14.13
CA LYS A 311 14.76 -12.68 13.87
C LYS A 311 15.69 -13.78 14.39
N SER A 312 17.01 -13.59 14.28
CA SER A 312 17.98 -14.57 14.81
C SER A 312 18.02 -14.64 16.34
N LEU A 313 17.47 -13.63 17.02
CA LEU A 313 17.39 -13.53 18.48
C LEU A 313 16.00 -13.95 19.02
N LEU A 314 15.08 -14.37 18.15
CA LEU A 314 13.78 -14.86 18.60
C LEU A 314 13.92 -16.22 19.31
N PRO A 315 13.14 -16.46 20.37
CA PRO A 315 12.93 -17.81 20.90
C PRO A 315 12.48 -18.79 19.81
N GLU A 316 12.87 -20.07 19.92
CA GLU A 316 12.60 -21.09 18.90
C GLU A 316 11.10 -21.26 18.61
N ASP A 317 10.26 -21.17 19.65
CA ASP A 317 8.80 -21.24 19.55
C ASP A 317 8.17 -20.03 18.85
N ARG A 318 8.88 -18.89 18.79
CA ARG A 318 8.45 -17.68 18.10
C ARG A 318 8.86 -17.63 16.62
N LEU A 319 9.90 -18.36 16.22
CA LEU A 319 10.39 -18.37 14.84
C LEU A 319 9.28 -18.64 13.78
N PRO A 320 8.34 -19.59 13.98
CA PRO A 320 7.27 -19.83 13.01
C PRO A 320 6.39 -18.60 12.77
N LEU A 321 6.12 -17.80 13.79
CA LEU A 321 5.30 -16.58 13.72
C LEU A 321 5.96 -15.45 12.92
N TRP A 322 7.26 -15.59 12.66
CA TRP A 322 8.11 -14.63 11.95
C TRP A 322 8.65 -15.19 10.62
N ALA A 323 8.18 -16.38 10.22
CA ALA A 323 8.49 -16.98 8.95
C ALA A 323 7.93 -16.15 7.77
N GLY A 324 8.51 -16.34 6.59
CA GLY A 324 8.11 -15.66 5.36
C GLY A 324 9.12 -14.64 4.86
N LYS A 325 8.98 -14.30 3.57
CA LYS A 325 9.84 -13.34 2.89
C LYS A 325 9.48 -11.92 3.36
N MET A 326 10.45 -11.20 3.89
CA MET A 326 10.34 -9.75 4.00
C MET A 326 10.40 -9.20 2.59
N VAL A 327 9.34 -8.56 2.16
CA VAL A 327 9.39 -7.75 0.95
C VAL A 327 10.16 -6.51 1.36
N ALA A 328 11.41 -6.40 0.91
CA ALA A 328 12.20 -5.21 1.12
C ALA A 328 11.53 -4.09 0.32
N ASP A 329 10.69 -3.31 1.00
CA ASP A 329 10.23 -2.04 0.48
C ASP A 329 11.34 -1.03 0.85
N TYR A 330 12.26 -0.88 -0.11
CA TYR A 330 13.34 0.12 -0.31
C TYR A 330 13.73 1.08 0.82
#